data_AF-A0A2I9LPC5-F1
#
_entry.id   AF-A0A2I9LPC5-F1
#
_cell.length_a   1.000
_cell.length_b   1.000
_cell.length_c   1.000
_cell.angle_alpha   90.00
_cell.angle_beta   90.00
_cell.angle_gamma   90.00
#
_symmetry.space_group_name_H-M   'P 1'
#
loop_
_entity.id
_entity.type
_entity.pdbx_description
1 polymer ?
#
loop_
_entity_poly.entity_id
_entity_poly.type
_entity_poly.pdbx_seq_one_letter_code
_entity_poly.pdbx_strand_id
1 'polypeptide(L)'
;MFKILILAVILLTLVKIEVYAAVNGFLVSKNGCLYPCYYEENSKKKCNNRCYTLGGSRGYCKVYTCYCEDLPVDVNTVKSITNSPCTTNGN
;
A
#
# COMPACT_ATOMS: atom_id res chain seq x y z
N MET A 1 -46.68 8.12 0.18
CA MET A 1 -45.84 7.12 0.88
C MET A 1 -44.95 6.33 -0.08
N PHE A 2 -45.46 5.69 -1.14
CA PHE A 2 -44.63 4.95 -2.13
C PHE A 2 -43.52 5.76 -2.82
N LYS A 3 -43.73 7.07 -3.07
CA LYS A 3 -42.72 7.93 -3.71
C LYS A 3 -41.41 8.04 -2.92
N ILE A 4 -41.47 7.97 -1.58
CA ILE A 4 -40.28 8.05 -0.72
C ILE A 4 -39.50 6.73 -0.75
N LEU A 5 -40.21 5.59 -0.82
CA LEU A 5 -39.59 4.27 -0.97
C LEU A 5 -38.84 4.14 -2.30
N ILE A 6 -39.42 4.64 -3.40
CA ILE A 6 -38.78 4.61 -4.72
C ILE A 6 -37.49 5.45 -4.72
N LEU A 7 -37.51 6.63 -4.09
CA LEU A 7 -36.35 7.50 -3.98
C LEU A 7 -35.21 6.84 -3.18
N ALA A 8 -35.55 6.16 -2.08
CA ALA A 8 -34.58 5.46 -1.25
C ALA A 8 -33.89 4.30 -1.98
N VAL A 9 -34.64 3.53 -2.79
CA VAL A 9 -34.10 2.43 -3.59
C VAL A 9 -33.13 2.94 -4.66
N ILE A 10 -33.44 4.06 -5.33
CA ILE A 10 -32.56 4.67 -6.34
C ILE A 10 -31.26 5.17 -5.70
N LEU A 11 -31.33 5.76 -4.49
CA LEU A 11 -30.14 6.22 -3.78
C LEU A 11 -29.23 5.06 -3.38
N LEU A 12 -29.80 3.92 -2.98
CA LEU A 12 -29.04 2.72 -2.62
C LEU A 12 -28.34 2.08 -3.83
N THR A 13 -28.94 2.11 -5.02
CA THR A 13 -28.30 1.57 -6.25
C THR A 13 -27.21 2.47 -6.81
N LEU A 14 -27.16 3.74 -6.41
CA LEU A 14 -26.10 4.68 -6.78
C LEU A 14 -24.82 4.54 -5.94
N VAL A 15 -24.89 3.86 -4.79
CA VAL A 15 -23.70 3.57 -3.97
C VAL A 15 -22.96 2.40 -4.61
N LYS A 16 -22.03 2.70 -5.52
CA LYS A 16 -21.00 1.75 -5.91
C LYS A 16 -20.08 1.54 -4.71
N ILE A 17 -20.29 0.45 -3.98
CA ILE A 17 -19.32 -0.03 -3.00
C ILE A 17 -18.20 -0.68 -3.82
N GLU A 18 -17.20 0.10 -4.19
CA GLU A 18 -15.96 -0.45 -4.70
C GLU A 18 -15.27 -1.17 -3.54
N VAL A 19 -15.46 -2.48 -3.47
CA VAL A 19 -14.69 -3.33 -2.56
C VAL A 19 -13.28 -3.38 -3.10
N TYR A 20 -12.46 -2.42 -2.68
CA TYR A 20 -11.03 -2.42 -2.97
C TYR A 20 -10.40 -3.59 -2.21
N ALA A 21 -10.00 -4.62 -2.95
CA ALA A 21 -9.08 -5.61 -2.39
C ALA A 21 -7.79 -4.88 -2.02
N ALA A 22 -7.41 -4.99 -0.75
CA ALA A 22 -6.20 -4.39 -0.21
C ALA A 22 -5.09 -5.44 -0.14
N VAL A 23 -3.86 -5.07 -0.51
CA VAL A 23 -2.67 -5.92 -0.37
C VAL A 23 -1.72 -5.33 0.66
N ASN A 24 -1.06 -6.23 1.40
CA ASN A 24 -0.05 -5.90 2.39
C ASN A 24 1.27 -6.55 1.99
N GLY A 25 2.37 -5.82 2.07
CA GLY A 25 3.67 -6.38 1.70
C GLY A 25 4.83 -5.41 1.73
N PHE A 26 6.03 -5.94 1.50
CA PHE A 26 7.23 -5.16 1.30
C PHE A 26 7.18 -4.49 -0.07
N LEU A 27 7.44 -3.19 -0.09
CA LEU A 27 7.36 -2.41 -1.31
C LEU A 27 8.51 -2.78 -2.25
N VAL A 28 8.19 -2.98 -3.53
CA VAL A 28 9.15 -3.32 -4.57
C VAL A 28 9.16 -2.23 -5.64
N SER A 29 10.35 -1.81 -6.07
CA SER A 29 10.52 -0.90 -7.19
C SER A 29 10.16 -1.58 -8.50
N LYS A 30 10.01 -0.80 -9.58
CA LYS A 30 9.81 -1.34 -10.93
C LYS A 30 10.94 -2.30 -11.37
N ASN A 31 12.12 -2.19 -10.75
CA ASN A 31 13.30 -3.00 -11.06
C ASN A 31 13.40 -4.25 -10.16
N GLY A 32 12.39 -4.54 -9.33
CA GLY A 32 12.44 -5.69 -8.42
C GLY A 32 13.21 -5.44 -7.11
N CYS A 33 13.67 -4.20 -6.87
CA CYS A 33 14.42 -3.86 -5.66
C CYS A 33 13.50 -3.55 -4.48
N LEU A 34 13.87 -4.01 -3.30
CA LEU A 34 13.25 -3.58 -2.04
C LEU A 34 13.68 -2.16 -1.65
N TYR A 35 12.85 -1.47 -0.88
CA TYR A 35 13.17 -0.15 -0.34
C TYR A 35 13.75 -0.27 1.08
N PRO A 36 15.07 -0.11 1.27
CA PRO A 36 15.67 -0.21 2.59
C PRO A 36 15.27 0.97 3.47
N CYS A 37 15.28 0.75 4.79
CA CYS A 37 14.94 1.76 5.80
C CYS A 37 15.90 1.75 6.99
N TYR A 38 17.06 1.09 6.89
CA TYR A 38 17.99 0.95 8.02
C TYR A 38 18.98 2.11 8.17
N TYR A 39 19.47 2.68 7.07
CA TYR A 39 20.55 3.67 7.10
C TYR A 39 20.10 5.12 7.26
N GLU A 40 18.79 5.39 7.21
CA GLU A 40 18.30 6.75 7.04
C GLU A 40 17.64 7.28 8.30
N GLU A 41 18.08 8.46 8.75
CA GLU A 41 17.29 9.27 9.68
C GLU A 41 15.90 9.51 9.07
N ASN A 42 14.85 9.33 9.86
CA ASN A 42 13.44 9.43 9.45
C ASN A 42 12.93 8.34 8.49
N SER A 43 13.61 7.18 8.39
CA SER A 43 13.19 6.08 7.53
C SER A 43 11.74 5.63 7.74
N LYS A 44 11.24 5.65 8.99
CA LYS A 44 9.84 5.39 9.33
C LYS A 44 8.88 6.37 8.63
N LYS A 45 9.19 7.67 8.66
CA LYS A 45 8.36 8.72 8.02
C LYS A 45 8.39 8.59 6.50
N LYS A 46 9.56 8.26 5.92
CA LYS A 46 9.71 8.02 4.48
C LYS A 46 8.90 6.83 4.00
N CYS A 47 8.98 5.68 4.69
CA CYS A 47 8.15 4.52 4.36
C CYS A 47 6.65 4.87 4.44
N ASN A 48 6.24 5.56 5.51
CA ASN A 48 4.84 5.94 5.70
C ASN A 48 4.32 6.85 4.57
N ASN A 49 5.06 7.94 4.26
CA ASN A 49 4.70 8.83 3.16
C ASN A 49 4.63 8.11 1.82
N ARG A 50 5.55 7.16 1.59
CA ARG A 50 5.59 6.40 0.34
C ARG A 50 4.38 5.49 0.20
N CYS A 51 3.99 4.78 1.27
CA CYS A 51 2.79 3.95 1.24
C CYS A 51 1.54 4.81 1.01
N TYR A 52 1.41 5.98 1.68
CA TYR A 52 0.30 6.90 1.43
C TYR A 52 0.25 7.41 -0.02
N THR A 53 1.41 7.75 -0.60
CA THR A 53 1.49 8.21 -1.98
C THR A 53 1.03 7.14 -2.97
N LEU A 54 1.13 5.86 -2.59
CA LEU A 54 0.70 4.71 -3.37
C LEU A 54 -0.73 4.25 -3.02
N GLY A 55 -1.49 5.04 -2.24
CA GLY A 55 -2.86 4.71 -1.85
C GLY A 55 -2.98 3.75 -0.66
N GLY A 56 -1.88 3.43 0.01
CA GLY A 56 -1.88 2.63 1.24
C GLY A 56 -2.29 3.42 2.47
N SER A 57 -2.69 2.72 3.53
CA SER A 57 -3.14 3.33 4.79
C SER A 57 -2.01 3.58 5.80
N ARG A 58 -0.91 2.82 5.67
CA ARG A 58 0.18 2.83 6.64
C ARG A 58 1.47 2.29 6.03
N GLY A 59 2.59 2.88 6.41
CA GLY A 59 3.92 2.39 6.09
C GLY A 59 4.88 2.43 7.26
N TYR A 60 5.72 1.41 7.37
CA TYR A 60 6.73 1.32 8.42
C TYR A 60 7.95 0.50 7.99
N CYS A 61 9.01 0.63 8.77
CA CYS A 61 10.23 -0.14 8.57
C CYS A 61 10.09 -1.50 9.26
N LYS A 62 10.13 -2.59 8.48
CA LYS A 62 10.05 -3.99 8.95
C LYS A 62 11.21 -4.77 8.38
N VAL A 63 12.02 -5.39 9.24
CA VAL A 63 13.23 -6.14 8.83
C VAL A 63 14.08 -5.31 7.85
N TYR A 64 14.38 -4.07 8.25
CA TYR A 64 15.19 -3.12 7.48
C TYR A 64 14.65 -2.72 6.10
N THR A 65 13.39 -3.05 5.79
CA THR A 65 12.72 -2.74 4.53
C THR A 65 11.35 -2.07 4.74
N CYS A 66 10.93 -1.18 3.84
CA CYS A 66 9.60 -0.58 3.91
C CYS A 66 8.50 -1.62 3.66
N TYR A 67 7.57 -1.72 4.60
CA TYR A 67 6.36 -2.52 4.52
C TYR A 67 5.13 -1.60 4.53
N CYS A 68 4.18 -1.88 3.65
CA CYS A 68 2.95 -1.11 3.49
C CYS A 68 1.72 -1.98 3.79
N GLU A 69 0.68 -1.33 4.30
CA GLU A 69 -0.64 -1.91 4.56
C GLU A 69 -1.71 -1.18 3.74
N ASP A 70 -2.75 -1.93 3.39
CA ASP A 70 -3.93 -1.52 2.62
C ASP A 70 -3.61 -0.87 1.28
N LEU A 71 -2.62 -1.41 0.56
CA LEU A 71 -2.29 -0.92 -0.78
C LEU A 71 -3.33 -1.39 -1.82
N PRO A 72 -3.55 -0.61 -2.88
CA PRO A 72 -4.24 -1.07 -4.07
C PRO A 72 -3.59 -2.34 -4.67
N VAL A 73 -4.41 -3.24 -5.23
CA VAL A 73 -3.95 -4.54 -5.79
C VAL A 73 -2.92 -4.42 -6.92
N ASP A 74 -2.87 -3.27 -7.60
CA ASP A 74 -1.95 -2.98 -8.70
C ASP A 74 -0.55 -2.53 -8.23
N VAL A 75 -0.37 -2.33 -6.91
CA VAL A 75 0.93 -1.96 -6.35
C VAL A 75 1.81 -3.20 -6.15
N ASN A 76 3.01 -3.14 -6.75
CA ASN A 76 4.01 -4.20 -6.63
C ASN A 76 4.52 -4.36 -5.20
N THR A 77 4.20 -5.50 -4.58
CA THR A 77 4.65 -5.89 -3.25
C THR A 77 5.07 -7.36 -3.21
N VAL A 78 5.94 -7.71 -2.26
CA VAL A 78 6.27 -9.10 -1.92
C VAL A 78 5.92 -9.39 -0.48
N LYS A 79 5.47 -10.63 -0.19
CA LYS A 79 5.10 -11.05 1.17
C LYS A 79 6.30 -11.41 2.05
N SER A 80 7.44 -11.73 1.43
CA SER A 80 8.66 -12.14 2.12
C SER A 80 9.90 -11.51 1.46
N ILE A 81 10.89 -11.19 2.30
CA ILE A 81 12.20 -10.73 1.86
C ILE A 81 13.05 -11.98 1.59
N THR A 82 12.94 -12.56 0.40
CA THR A 82 13.88 -13.58 -0.08
C THR A 82 14.94 -12.87 -0.90
N ASN A 83 16.17 -12.77 -0.38
CA ASN A 83 17.37 -12.26 -1.06
C ASN A 83 17.08 -11.32 -2.23
N SER A 84 16.67 -10.08 -1.94
CA SER A 84 16.40 -9.10 -2.99
C SER A 84 17.71 -8.79 -3.73
N PRO A 85 17.71 -8.75 -5.07
CA PRO A 85 18.91 -8.59 -5.88
C PRO A 85 19.62 -7.24 -5.68
N CYS A 86 19.01 -6.32 -4.95
CA CYS A 86 19.51 -4.96 -4.76
C CYS A 86 20.07 -4.78 -3.34
N THR A 87 21.12 -5.51 -3.00
CA THR A 87 22.06 -5.09 -1.94
C THR A 87 23.13 -4.23 -2.59
N THR A 88 22.87 -2.94 -2.77
CA THR A 88 23.98 -2.02 -3.09
C THR A 88 24.66 -1.66 -1.79
N ASN A 89 25.83 -2.27 -1.57
CA ASN A 89 26.91 -1.69 -0.77
C ASN A 89 26.91 -0.18 -1.03
N GLY A 90 26.78 0.61 0.05
CA GLY A 90 27.14 2.02 0.01
C GLY A 90 28.62 2.12 -0.33
N ASN A 91 28.93 2.82 -1.42
CA ASN A 91 30.24 3.43 -1.61
C ASN A 91 30.36 4.65 -0.68
#